data_AF-A0A1S3JQN0-F1
#
_entry.id   AF-A0A1S3JQN0-F1
#
_cell.length_a   1.000
_cell.length_b   1.000
_cell.length_c   1.000
_cell.angle_alpha   90.00
_cell.angle_beta   90.00
_cell.angle_gamma   90.00
#
_symmetry.space_group_name_H-M   'P 1'
#
loop_
_entity.id
_entity.type
_entity.pdbx_description
1 polymer ?
#
loop_
_entity_poly.entity_id
_entity_poly.type
_entity_poly.pdbx_seq_one_letter_code
_entity_poly.pdbx_strand_id
1 'polypeptide(L)'
;MTTTPPGKTIIHHSRDDTESSQISGYNACGSWSQDLTYYGIDVANQMGPFVDSVATCSQYAKFRCNGASGVGSCNQAQDRSGIAIPYWAGGNSVNKCACGIAGTCVDGRTDCNCNKNDNVWRIDEGYFTDKSLLPIKKFLSGGTGTAGNSAYYTVGPLECEPVLILINYDRVIVGHMHG
;
A
#
# COMPACT_ATOMS: atom_id res chain seq x y z
N MET A 1 -9.64 -33.12 2.78
CA MET A 1 -9.43 -31.97 3.68
C MET A 1 -10.01 -30.74 3.00
N THR A 2 -11.13 -30.23 3.49
CA THR A 2 -11.68 -28.94 3.04
C THR A 2 -11.14 -27.87 3.97
N THR A 3 -10.15 -27.10 3.52
CA THR A 3 -9.66 -25.94 4.27
C THR A 3 -10.67 -24.82 4.09
N THR A 4 -11.39 -24.43 5.15
CA THR A 4 -12.09 -23.15 5.14
C THR A 4 -11.02 -22.07 4.98
N PRO A 5 -11.11 -21.19 3.97
CA PRO A 5 -10.17 -20.09 3.82
C PRO A 5 -10.15 -19.26 5.11
N PRO A 6 -8.98 -18.79 5.57
CA PRO A 6 -8.92 -17.88 6.71
C PRO A 6 -9.80 -16.67 6.42
N GLY A 7 -10.59 -16.24 7.41
CA GLY A 7 -11.44 -15.06 7.26
C GLY A 7 -10.58 -13.82 7.01
N LYS A 8 -11.03 -12.93 6.14
CA LYS A 8 -10.32 -11.69 5.80
C LYS A 8 -11.00 -10.49 6.46
N THR A 9 -10.22 -9.68 7.17
CA THR A 9 -10.68 -8.41 7.72
C THR A 9 -10.33 -7.28 6.75
N ILE A 10 -11.33 -6.49 6.38
CA ILE A 10 -11.17 -5.32 5.50
C ILE A 10 -11.52 -4.08 6.31
N ILE A 11 -10.59 -3.12 6.39
CA ILE A 11 -10.77 -1.87 7.12
C ILE A 11 -10.72 -0.69 6.15
N HIS A 12 -11.85 -0.01 6.06
CA HIS A 12 -12.11 1.09 5.14
C HIS A 12 -11.65 2.46 5.67
N HIS A 13 -11.29 3.36 4.75
CA HIS A 13 -10.89 4.74 5.02
C HIS A 13 -11.59 5.74 4.09
N SER A 14 -11.44 7.03 4.38
CA SER A 14 -12.10 8.15 3.69
C SER A 14 -11.94 8.26 2.16
N ARG A 15 -11.15 7.38 1.54
CA ARG A 15 -10.84 7.38 0.10
C ARG A 15 -11.01 6.01 -0.55
N ASP A 16 -11.45 4.98 0.18
CA ASP A 16 -11.66 3.57 -0.24
C ASP A 16 -11.54 3.28 -1.75
N ASP A 17 -10.31 3.08 -2.25
CA ASP A 17 -9.97 2.79 -3.66
C ASP A 17 -10.52 3.78 -4.71
N THR A 18 -10.94 4.95 -4.25
CA THR A 18 -11.42 6.06 -5.06
C THR A 18 -10.24 6.85 -5.60
N GLU A 19 -10.11 6.89 -6.93
CA GLU A 19 -9.11 7.74 -7.58
C GLU A 19 -9.29 9.21 -7.19
N SER A 20 -8.17 9.90 -7.04
CA SER A 20 -8.16 11.30 -6.67
C SER A 20 -8.76 12.22 -7.73
N SER A 21 -9.05 13.45 -7.33
CA SER A 21 -9.05 14.54 -8.31
C SER A 21 -7.66 14.68 -8.91
N GLN A 22 -7.57 15.27 -10.11
CA GLN A 22 -6.29 15.55 -10.75
C GLN A 22 -5.43 16.43 -9.84
N ILE A 23 -4.17 16.02 -9.66
CA ILE A 23 -3.15 16.77 -8.93
C ILE A 23 -2.34 17.54 -9.97
N SER A 24 -2.40 18.86 -9.94
CA SER A 24 -1.66 19.75 -10.85
C SER A 24 -1.38 21.09 -10.18
N GLY A 25 -0.26 21.74 -10.52
CA GLY A 25 0.14 23.04 -9.97
C GLY A 25 0.99 22.97 -8.70
N TYR A 26 1.41 21.78 -8.27
CA TYR A 26 2.16 21.56 -7.03
C TYR A 26 3.63 21.32 -7.33
N ASN A 27 4.44 22.38 -7.31
CA ASN A 27 5.86 22.31 -7.69
C ASN A 27 6.71 21.54 -6.68
N ALA A 28 6.63 21.89 -5.39
CA ALA A 28 7.46 21.28 -4.35
C ALA A 28 6.96 19.88 -3.94
N CYS A 29 7.87 18.98 -3.57
CA CYS A 29 7.51 17.67 -3.04
C CYS A 29 6.70 17.81 -1.74
N GLY A 30 5.62 17.05 -1.61
CA GLY A 30 4.71 17.12 -0.47
C GLY A 30 3.86 18.40 -0.40
N SER A 31 3.93 19.29 -1.39
CA SER A 31 3.05 20.48 -1.42
C SER A 31 1.59 20.14 -1.69
N TRP A 32 1.32 18.93 -2.19
CA TRP A 32 0.00 18.31 -2.16
C TRP A 32 0.03 17.10 -1.23
N SER A 33 -1.05 16.90 -0.46
CA SER A 33 -1.20 15.72 0.39
C SER A 33 -2.66 15.31 0.59
N GLN A 34 -2.86 14.05 0.97
CA GLN A 34 -4.14 13.53 1.45
C GLN A 34 -3.95 12.68 2.69
N ASP A 35 -4.66 13.05 3.76
CA ASP A 35 -4.86 12.19 4.92
C ASP A 35 -5.92 11.11 4.66
N LEU A 36 -5.67 9.89 5.12
CA LEU A 36 -6.63 8.78 5.12
C LEU A 36 -7.19 8.61 6.52
N THR A 37 -8.50 8.79 6.66
CA THR A 37 -9.20 8.63 7.94
C THR A 37 -9.93 7.30 7.96
N TYR A 38 -9.56 6.43 8.88
CA TYR A 38 -10.24 5.14 9.08
C TYR A 38 -11.46 5.31 9.96
N TYR A 39 -12.60 4.78 9.52
CA TYR A 39 -13.89 5.06 10.16
C TYR A 39 -14.04 4.31 11.49
N GLY A 40 -14.25 5.07 12.57
CA GLY A 40 -14.56 4.51 13.89
C GLY A 40 -13.42 3.76 14.57
N ILE A 41 -12.19 3.87 14.07
CA ILE A 41 -11.01 3.19 14.62
C ILE A 41 -9.85 4.19 14.75
N ASP A 42 -9.28 4.28 15.95
CA ASP A 42 -8.06 5.02 16.18
C ASP A 42 -6.83 4.22 15.68
N VAL A 43 -6.05 4.82 14.78
CA VAL A 43 -4.92 4.13 14.14
C VAL A 43 -3.85 3.72 15.16
N ALA A 44 -3.56 4.58 16.14
CA ALA A 44 -2.47 4.35 17.08
C ALA A 44 -2.84 3.33 18.16
N ASN A 45 -4.04 3.45 18.74
CA ASN A 45 -4.44 2.71 19.93
C ASN A 45 -5.24 1.44 19.62
N GLN A 46 -5.85 1.33 18.45
CA GLN A 46 -6.70 0.18 18.09
C GLN A 46 -6.19 -0.55 16.86
N MET A 47 -5.95 0.16 15.76
CA MET A 47 -5.57 -0.49 14.50
C MET A 47 -4.14 -1.04 14.51
N GLY A 48 -3.17 -0.26 14.99
CA GLY A 48 -1.76 -0.68 15.09
C GLY A 48 -1.59 -2.00 15.85
N PRO A 49 -2.11 -2.12 17.09
CA PRO A 49 -2.07 -3.37 17.85
C PRO A 49 -2.74 -4.55 17.14
N PHE A 50 -3.86 -4.32 16.45
CA PHE A 50 -4.52 -5.36 15.64
C PHE A 50 -3.61 -5.84 14.51
N VAL A 51 -3.06 -4.92 13.71
CA VAL A 51 -2.13 -5.21 12.60
C VAL A 51 -0.90 -5.97 13.10
N ASP A 52 -0.38 -5.61 14.27
CA ASP A 52 0.78 -6.28 14.86
C ASP A 52 0.47 -7.73 15.29
N SER A 53 -0.77 -8.00 15.70
CA SER A 53 -1.22 -9.33 16.15
C SER A 53 -1.62 -10.30 15.04
N VAL A 54 -2.12 -9.80 13.90
CA VAL A 54 -2.62 -10.63 12.78
C VAL A 54 -1.48 -11.11 11.88
N ALA A 55 -1.66 -12.22 11.15
CA ALA A 55 -0.56 -12.86 10.43
C ALA A 55 0.00 -11.98 9.31
N THR A 56 -0.86 -11.53 8.41
CA THR A 56 -0.49 -10.69 7.27
C THR A 56 -1.46 -9.54 7.14
N CYS A 57 -0.96 -8.39 6.73
CA CYS A 57 -1.77 -7.29 6.24
C CYS A 57 -1.14 -6.76 4.95
N SER A 58 -1.99 -6.29 4.05
CA SER A 58 -1.59 -5.65 2.81
C SER A 58 -2.50 -4.47 2.50
N GLN A 59 -1.97 -3.49 1.78
CA GLN A 59 -2.77 -2.35 1.32
C GLN A 59 -2.35 -1.94 -0.08
N TYR A 60 -3.33 -1.82 -0.97
CA TYR A 60 -3.12 -1.43 -2.36
C TYR A 60 -2.84 0.07 -2.48
N ALA A 61 -1.94 0.43 -3.38
CA ALA A 61 -1.80 1.80 -3.84
C ALA A 61 -1.45 1.86 -5.33
N LYS A 62 -1.92 2.92 -5.99
CA LYS A 62 -1.67 3.22 -7.40
C LYS A 62 -1.36 4.69 -7.57
N PHE A 63 -0.36 4.96 -8.40
CA PHE A 63 0.00 6.31 -8.82
C PHE A 63 0.02 6.37 -10.33
N ARG A 64 -0.74 7.31 -10.88
CA ARG A 64 -0.77 7.66 -12.28
C ARG A 64 -0.10 9.00 -12.45
N CYS A 65 0.84 9.11 -13.37
CA CYS A 65 1.58 10.34 -13.57
C CYS A 65 1.70 10.68 -15.05
N ASN A 66 1.77 11.97 -15.32
CA ASN A 66 2.23 12.56 -16.57
C ASN A 66 3.17 13.69 -16.19
N GLY A 67 4.48 13.51 -16.41
CA GLY A 67 5.52 14.47 -15.99
C GLY A 67 5.73 14.59 -14.48
N ALA A 68 4.96 13.89 -13.64
CA ALA A 68 5.11 13.86 -12.18
C ALA A 68 6.02 12.69 -11.75
N SER A 69 7.33 12.90 -11.82
CA SER A 69 8.35 11.90 -11.44
C SER A 69 8.70 11.94 -9.95
N GLY A 70 9.54 11.01 -9.49
CA GLY A 70 9.96 10.91 -8.09
C GLY A 70 9.07 10.00 -7.26
N VAL A 71 8.52 8.93 -7.85
CA VAL A 71 7.91 7.85 -7.07
C VAL A 71 8.95 7.26 -6.13
N GLY A 72 8.61 7.15 -4.86
CA GLY A 72 9.54 6.72 -3.80
C GLY A 72 10.34 7.85 -3.15
N SER A 73 10.32 9.08 -3.69
CA SER A 73 11.03 10.24 -3.10
C SER A 73 10.15 11.48 -2.92
N CYS A 74 9.49 11.93 -3.97
CA CYS A 74 8.58 13.08 -4.01
C CYS A 74 7.11 12.69 -3.90
N ASN A 75 6.76 11.54 -4.50
CA ASN A 75 5.45 10.94 -4.51
C ASN A 75 5.51 9.65 -3.68
N GLN A 76 4.93 9.67 -2.49
CA GLN A 76 5.15 8.67 -1.44
C GLN A 76 3.90 8.44 -0.60
N ALA A 77 3.78 7.22 -0.07
CA ALA A 77 2.86 6.91 1.03
C ALA A 77 3.59 7.03 2.38
N GLN A 78 2.89 7.46 3.42
CA GLN A 78 3.37 7.45 4.80
C GLN A 78 2.66 6.36 5.60
N ASP A 79 3.43 5.70 6.45
CA ASP A 79 2.98 4.65 7.36
C ASP A 79 2.12 5.19 8.51
N ARG A 80 1.69 4.27 9.39
CA ARG A 80 0.90 4.57 10.61
C ARG A 80 1.57 5.55 11.58
N SER A 81 2.90 5.67 11.53
CA SER A 81 3.70 6.59 12.34
C SER A 81 3.94 7.94 11.65
N GLY A 82 3.49 8.11 10.41
CA GLY A 82 3.71 9.31 9.60
C GLY A 82 5.09 9.37 8.95
N ILE A 83 5.82 8.25 8.91
CA ILE A 83 7.11 8.13 8.23
C ILE A 83 6.88 7.66 6.81
N ALA A 84 7.65 8.20 5.85
CA ALA A 84 7.59 7.77 4.46
C ALA A 84 7.97 6.28 4.34
N ILE A 85 7.14 5.51 3.64
CA ILE A 85 7.46 4.13 3.30
C ILE A 85 8.65 4.17 2.33
N PRO A 86 9.75 3.43 2.59
CA PRO A 86 11.01 3.61 1.87
C PRO A 86 10.97 3.10 0.43
N TYR A 87 9.89 2.46 0.00
CA TYR A 87 9.69 1.91 -1.34
C TYR A 87 8.25 2.19 -1.79
N TRP A 88 7.94 1.93 -3.06
CA TRP A 88 6.59 2.07 -3.60
C TRP A 88 5.85 0.72 -3.62
N ALA A 89 4.53 0.75 -3.70
CA ALA A 89 3.69 -0.43 -3.69
C ALA A 89 4.15 -1.50 -4.72
N GLY A 90 4.14 -2.77 -4.28
CA GLY A 90 4.68 -3.91 -5.01
C GLY A 90 6.22 -3.98 -5.05
N GLY A 91 6.92 -2.97 -4.52
CA GLY A 91 8.36 -2.99 -4.28
C GLY A 91 8.72 -3.56 -2.90
N ASN A 92 10.02 -3.71 -2.67
CA ASN A 92 10.60 -4.14 -1.38
C ASN A 92 12.04 -3.64 -1.17
N SER A 93 12.47 -2.67 -1.99
CA SER A 93 13.81 -2.10 -1.98
C SER A 93 13.70 -0.59 -2.15
N VAL A 94 14.62 0.15 -1.53
CA VAL A 94 14.54 1.61 -1.39
C VAL A 94 14.25 2.28 -2.75
N ASN A 95 13.21 3.11 -2.79
CA ASN A 95 12.72 3.87 -3.94
C ASN A 95 12.26 3.03 -5.15
N LYS A 96 12.12 1.72 -5.03
CA LYS A 96 11.64 0.85 -6.10
C LYS A 96 10.16 0.52 -5.95
N CYS A 97 9.45 0.41 -7.08
CA CYS A 97 8.12 -0.18 -7.19
C CYS A 97 8.21 -1.59 -7.79
N ALA A 98 7.05 -2.22 -8.01
CA ALA A 98 6.94 -3.55 -8.61
C ALA A 98 7.81 -3.76 -9.86
N CYS A 99 7.73 -2.85 -10.85
CA CYS A 99 8.50 -3.00 -12.09
C CYS A 99 10.01 -2.85 -11.86
N GLY A 100 10.43 -2.05 -10.88
CA GLY A 100 11.85 -1.81 -10.57
C GLY A 100 12.49 -2.99 -9.86
N ILE A 101 11.70 -3.75 -9.09
CA ILE A 101 12.11 -5.05 -8.55
C ILE A 101 12.19 -6.10 -9.65
N ALA A 102 11.20 -6.16 -10.53
CA ALA A 102 11.14 -7.14 -11.60
C ALA A 102 12.11 -6.85 -12.77
N GLY A 103 12.67 -5.64 -12.85
CA GLY A 103 13.45 -5.19 -14.00
C GLY A 103 12.61 -5.00 -15.27
N THR A 104 11.30 -4.80 -15.11
CA THR A 104 10.33 -4.71 -16.20
C THR A 104 9.73 -3.32 -16.37
N CYS A 105 10.34 -2.28 -15.76
CA CYS A 105 9.93 -0.91 -16.03
C CYS A 105 10.11 -0.59 -17.51
N VAL A 106 9.29 0.33 -18.01
CA VAL A 106 9.11 0.54 -19.45
C VAL A 106 10.39 0.92 -20.23
N ASP A 107 11.40 1.51 -19.58
CA ASP A 107 12.69 1.80 -20.20
C ASP A 107 13.81 0.83 -19.76
N GLY A 108 13.49 -0.14 -18.89
CA GLY A 108 14.41 -1.11 -18.31
C GLY A 108 15.49 -0.51 -17.42
N ARG A 109 15.40 0.78 -17.07
CA ARG A 109 16.46 1.53 -16.37
C ARG A 109 15.99 2.23 -15.12
N THR A 110 14.78 2.78 -15.13
CA THR A 110 14.25 3.49 -13.97
C THR A 110 13.75 2.53 -12.90
N ASP A 111 13.81 2.99 -11.65
CA ASP A 111 13.27 2.24 -10.52
C ASP A 111 11.74 2.17 -10.50
N CYS A 112 11.08 3.04 -11.29
CA CYS A 112 9.63 3.07 -11.52
C CYS A 112 9.23 3.62 -12.88
N ASN A 113 8.05 3.23 -13.38
CA ASN A 113 7.55 3.70 -14.68
C ASN A 113 7.38 5.22 -14.71
N CYS A 114 6.85 5.81 -13.64
CA CYS A 114 6.67 7.24 -13.50
C CYS A 114 7.98 8.03 -13.42
N ASN A 115 9.08 7.38 -13.00
CA ASN A 115 10.38 8.01 -12.93
C ASN A 115 11.03 8.21 -14.31
N LYS A 116 10.46 7.63 -15.37
CA LYS A 116 10.89 7.91 -16.76
C LYS A 116 10.68 9.37 -17.17
N ASN A 117 9.68 10.04 -16.59
CA ASN A 117 9.42 11.47 -16.80
C ASN A 117 9.33 11.90 -18.28
N ASP A 118 8.64 11.12 -19.11
CA ASP A 118 8.58 11.31 -20.57
C ASP A 118 7.30 11.96 -21.09
N ASN A 119 6.55 12.65 -20.22
CA ASN A 119 5.26 13.30 -20.53
C ASN A 119 4.21 12.36 -21.15
N VAL A 120 4.33 11.07 -20.87
CA VAL A 120 3.35 10.03 -21.20
C VAL A 120 2.70 9.59 -19.90
N TRP A 121 1.40 9.26 -19.95
CA TRP A 121 0.74 8.66 -18.81
C TRP A 121 1.37 7.31 -18.45
N ARG A 122 1.88 7.21 -17.22
CA ARG A 122 2.47 6.00 -16.64
C ARG A 122 1.70 5.61 -15.39
N ILE A 123 1.82 4.34 -15.01
CA ILE A 123 1.22 3.77 -13.80
C ILE A 123 2.31 3.02 -13.04
N ASP A 124 2.35 3.23 -11.74
CA ASP A 124 3.00 2.33 -10.79
C ASP A 124 1.97 1.94 -9.71
N GLU A 125 1.72 0.65 -9.56
CA GLU A 125 0.71 0.12 -8.65
C GLU A 125 1.17 -1.20 -8.01
N GLY A 126 0.51 -1.57 -6.92
CA GLY A 126 0.74 -2.84 -6.24
C GLY A 126 0.26 -2.79 -4.81
N TYR A 127 0.74 -3.74 -4.01
CA TYR A 127 0.45 -3.80 -2.58
C TYR A 127 1.70 -3.48 -1.76
N PHE A 128 1.53 -2.70 -0.69
CA PHE A 128 2.42 -2.74 0.44
C PHE A 128 2.07 -3.97 1.28
N THR A 129 3.06 -4.81 1.58
CA THR A 129 2.84 -6.09 2.30
C THR A 129 3.63 -6.20 3.60
N ASP A 130 4.53 -5.25 3.87
CA ASP A 130 5.17 -5.14 5.18
C ASP A 130 4.18 -4.52 6.15
N LYS A 131 3.53 -5.37 6.95
CA LYS A 131 2.52 -4.94 7.91
C LYS A 131 3.05 -3.96 8.97
N SER A 132 4.35 -3.92 9.22
CA SER A 132 4.94 -2.97 10.18
C SER A 132 4.82 -1.51 9.71
N LEU A 133 4.65 -1.31 8.40
CA LEU A 133 4.48 -0.01 7.73
C LEU A 133 3.01 0.30 7.42
N LEU A 134 2.07 -0.52 7.90
CA LEU A 134 0.64 -0.37 7.66
C LEU A 134 -0.14 -0.05 8.94
N PRO A 135 -1.32 0.59 8.82
CA PRO A 135 -1.94 1.14 7.60
C PRO A 135 -1.18 2.33 7.00
N ILE A 136 -1.45 2.62 5.73
CA ILE A 136 -1.12 3.91 5.12
C ILE A 136 -1.98 4.98 5.78
N LYS A 137 -1.35 6.06 6.24
CA LYS A 137 -2.01 7.18 6.91
C LYS A 137 -2.14 8.41 6.01
N LYS A 138 -1.17 8.61 5.12
CA LYS A 138 -1.10 9.80 4.26
C LYS A 138 -0.47 9.49 2.91
N PHE A 139 -0.94 10.19 1.88
CA PHE A 139 -0.27 10.27 0.59
C PHE A 139 0.32 11.66 0.38
N LEU A 140 1.54 11.72 -0.14
CA LEU A 140 2.25 12.95 -0.49
C LEU A 140 2.53 12.97 -1.99
N SER A 141 2.34 14.13 -2.61
CA SER A 141 2.65 14.34 -4.03
C SER A 141 3.23 15.74 -4.28
N GLY A 142 3.88 15.90 -5.42
CA GLY A 142 4.50 17.13 -5.90
C GLY A 142 5.05 16.95 -7.31
N GLY A 143 5.92 17.86 -7.76
CA GLY A 143 6.51 17.78 -9.11
C GLY A 143 5.52 18.03 -10.25
N THR A 144 4.36 18.62 -9.96
CA THR A 144 3.31 18.94 -10.94
C THR A 144 3.20 20.44 -11.24
N GLY A 145 4.26 21.22 -10.95
CA GLY A 145 4.28 22.68 -11.16
C GLY A 145 4.38 23.11 -12.63
N THR A 146 4.95 22.26 -13.49
CA THR A 146 5.08 22.53 -14.92
C THR A 146 3.75 22.35 -15.64
N ALA A 147 3.43 23.24 -16.59
CA ALA A 147 2.21 23.13 -17.39
C ALA A 147 2.15 21.78 -18.11
N GLY A 148 1.02 21.08 -17.97
CA GLY A 148 0.82 19.73 -18.52
C GLY A 148 1.22 18.60 -17.57
N ASN A 149 1.99 18.87 -16.50
CA ASN A 149 2.29 17.85 -15.50
C ASN A 149 1.06 17.60 -14.64
N SER A 150 0.76 16.33 -14.40
CA SER A 150 -0.39 15.93 -13.59
C SER A 150 -0.17 14.57 -12.97
N ALA A 151 -0.88 14.32 -11.87
CA ALA A 151 -0.92 13.01 -11.26
C ALA A 151 -2.31 12.67 -10.71
N TYR A 152 -2.54 11.38 -10.48
CA TYR A 152 -3.63 10.84 -9.70
C TYR A 152 -3.09 9.79 -8.75
N TYR A 153 -3.72 9.63 -7.60
CA TYR A 153 -3.43 8.53 -6.69
C TYR A 153 -4.70 7.76 -6.35
N THR A 154 -4.51 6.52 -5.91
CA THR A 154 -5.56 5.66 -5.38
C THR A 154 -4.97 4.84 -4.25
N VAL A 155 -5.70 4.68 -3.15
CA VAL A 155 -5.32 3.81 -2.02
C VAL A 155 -6.52 2.95 -1.67
N GLY A 156 -6.30 1.64 -1.62
CA GLY A 156 -7.31 0.66 -1.24
C GLY A 156 -7.44 0.49 0.27
N PRO A 157 -8.47 -0.25 0.74
CA PRO A 157 -8.64 -0.52 2.17
C PRO A 157 -7.47 -1.35 2.73
N LEU A 158 -7.32 -1.35 4.05
CA LEU A 158 -6.39 -2.24 4.72
C LEU A 158 -6.99 -3.66 4.75
N GLU A 159 -6.25 -4.63 4.23
CA GLU A 159 -6.67 -6.02 4.11
C GLU A 159 -5.80 -6.90 5.01
N CYS A 160 -6.37 -7.56 6.01
CA CYS A 160 -5.62 -8.40 6.96
C CYS A 160 -6.18 -9.83 7.04
N GLU A 161 -5.29 -10.81 7.12
CA GLU A 161 -5.61 -12.24 7.10
C GLU A 161 -4.89 -12.96 8.25
N PRO A 162 -5.57 -13.83 9.03
CA PRO A 162 -4.98 -14.64 10.07
C PRO A 162 -4.21 -15.84 9.50
N VAL A 163 -3.45 -16.54 10.35
CA VAL A 163 -2.75 -17.77 9.94
C VAL A 163 -3.76 -18.83 9.54
N LEU A 164 -3.48 -19.53 8.44
CA LEU A 164 -4.14 -20.78 8.09
C LEU A 164 -3.84 -21.85 9.15
N ILE A 165 -4.79 -22.12 10.03
CA ILE A 165 -4.73 -23.29 10.91
C ILE A 165 -5.30 -24.48 10.12
N LEU A 166 -4.41 -25.38 9.67
CA LEU A 166 -4.82 -26.68 9.15
C LEU A 166 -5.25 -27.56 10.33
N ILE A 167 -6.54 -27.55 10.65
CA ILE A 167 -7.08 -28.45 11.68
C ILE A 167 -7.14 -29.86 11.09
N ASN A 168 -6.17 -30.72 11.45
CA ASN A 168 -6.30 -32.16 11.22
C ASN A 168 -7.29 -32.73 12.25
N TYR A 169 -8.52 -33.00 11.80
CA TYR A 169 -9.57 -33.61 12.64
C TYR A 169 -9.23 -35.05 13.09
N ASP A 170 -8.17 -35.67 12.57
CA ASP A 170 -7.79 -37.06 12.87
C ASP A 170 -7.01 -37.26 14.19
N ARG A 171 -6.79 -36.23 15.01
CA ARG A 171 -6.04 -36.34 16.29
C ARG A 171 -6.85 -36.12 17.58
N VAL A 172 -8.18 -36.06 17.52
CA VAL A 172 -9.02 -35.84 18.72
C VAL A 172 -9.69 -37.11 19.26
N ILE A 173 -9.42 -38.31 18.71
CA ILE A 173 -9.99 -39.56 19.23
C ILE A 173 -8.90 -40.59 19.55
N VAL A 174 -8.21 -40.45 20.70
CA VAL A 174 -7.81 -41.53 21.66
C VAL A 174 -7.27 -40.80 22.91
N GLY A 175 -7.73 -40.98 24.15
CA GLY A 175 -8.67 -41.94 24.70
C GLY A 175 -9.22 -41.46 26.05
N HIS A 176 -10.42 -41.97 26.33
CA HIS A 176 -11.10 -41.93 27.61
C HIS A 176 -10.39 -42.76 28.68
N MET A 177 -10.47 -42.25 29.91
CA MET A 177 -10.61 -42.92 31.21
C MET A 177 -10.39 -44.45 31.27
N HIS A 178 -9.43 -44.88 32.09
CA HIS A 178 -9.62 -46.00 33.03
C HIS A 178 -8.90 -45.67 34.34
N GLY A 179 -9.61 -45.88 35.46
CA GLY A 179 -9.15 -45.64 36.82
C GLY A 179 -8.42 -46.82 37.45
#